data_AF-A0A4V1UF85-F1
#
_entry.id   AF-A0A4V1UF85-F1
#
_cell.length_a   1.000
_cell.length_b   1.000
_cell.length_c   1.000
_cell.angle_alpha   90.00
_cell.angle_beta   90.00
_cell.angle_gamma   90.00
#
_symmetry.space_group_name_H-M   'P 1'
#
loop_
_entity.id
_entity.type
_entity.pdbx_description
1 polymer ?
#
loop_
_entity_poly.entity_id
_entity_poly.type
_entity_poly.pdbx_seq_one_letter_code
_entity_poly.pdbx_strand_id
1 'polypeptide(L)'
;MIEFHAGIGPDSQAIGIALEEMYLDYTLAPQRAPMPVTVVGQARLPGLSNILLALARKTNHFLPDASAAAPWLSKTPPDLAALEAQLDGRDFIFVVYTIADMAMYPLVAQQREALAGYPNVASWEARLSLRPEVGRGMGAISR
;
A
#
# COMPACT_ATOMS: atom_id res chain seq x y z
N MET A 1 -2.94 7.05 19.59
CA MET A 1 -1.87 7.28 18.61
C MET A 1 -1.36 5.93 18.13
N ILE A 2 -1.11 5.76 16.84
CA ILE A 2 -0.58 4.51 16.27
C ILE A 2 0.94 4.55 16.39
N GLU A 3 1.55 3.52 16.99
CA GLU A 3 2.99 3.33 16.88
C GLU A 3 3.27 2.38 15.71
N PHE A 4 4.05 2.83 14.73
CA PHE A 4 4.37 2.04 13.54
C PHE A 4 5.84 1.62 13.57
N HIS A 5 6.05 0.32 13.76
CA HIS A 5 7.36 -0.32 13.63
C HIS A 5 7.55 -0.75 12.18
N ALA A 6 8.19 0.11 11.38
CA ALA A 6 8.44 -0.17 9.98
C ALA A 6 9.58 -1.18 9.80
N GLY A 7 9.48 -2.01 8.76
CA GLY A 7 10.58 -2.81 8.25
C GLY A 7 11.27 -2.14 7.07
N ILE A 8 11.99 -2.93 6.27
CA ILE A 8 12.60 -2.48 5.02
C ILE A 8 11.74 -2.95 3.85
N GLY A 9 11.48 -2.06 2.90
CA GLY A 9 10.91 -2.42 1.61
C GLY A 9 9.40 -2.16 1.46
N PRO A 10 8.77 -2.78 0.44
CA PRO A 10 7.49 -2.35 -0.11
C PRO A 10 6.33 -2.45 0.87
N ASP A 11 6.26 -3.49 1.70
CA ASP A 11 5.17 -3.65 2.68
C ASP A 11 5.12 -2.47 3.66
N SER A 12 6.29 -2.01 4.11
CA SER A 12 6.32 -0.90 5.05
C SER A 12 5.91 0.39 4.33
N GLN A 13 6.42 0.63 3.12
CA GLN A 13 6.03 1.77 2.29
C GLN A 13 4.52 1.80 2.04
N ALA A 14 3.89 0.67 1.71
CA ALA A 14 2.45 0.57 1.51
C ALA A 14 1.66 0.95 2.77
N ILE A 15 2.11 0.52 3.94
CA ILE A 15 1.50 0.92 5.22
C ILE A 15 1.70 2.42 5.47
N GLY A 16 2.89 2.96 5.18
CA GLY A 16 3.16 4.39 5.22
C GLY A 16 2.19 5.18 4.35
N ILE A 17 1.98 4.75 3.10
CA ILE A 17 1.00 5.35 2.19
C ILE A 17 -0.39 5.34 2.82
N ALA A 18 -0.83 4.21 3.37
CA ALA A 18 -2.16 4.12 3.98
C ALA A 18 -2.32 5.03 5.22
N LEU A 19 -1.30 5.14 6.06
CA LEU A 19 -1.32 6.06 7.21
C LEU A 19 -1.47 7.53 6.77
N GLU A 20 -0.76 7.91 5.70
CA GLU A 20 -0.80 9.26 5.13
C GLU A 20 -2.11 9.56 4.39
N GLU A 21 -2.58 8.64 3.54
CA GLU A 21 -3.84 8.74 2.78
C GLU A 21 -5.07 8.80 3.68
N MET A 22 -5.01 8.14 4.84
CA MET A 22 -6.08 8.16 5.83
C MET A 22 -5.92 9.28 6.86
N TYR A 23 -4.90 10.14 6.73
CA TYR A 23 -4.61 11.25 7.65
C TYR A 23 -4.57 10.82 9.12
N LEU A 24 -3.91 9.69 9.40
CA LEU A 24 -3.87 9.11 10.74
C LEU A 24 -2.68 9.64 11.54
N ASP A 25 -2.90 9.95 12.82
CA ASP A 25 -1.81 10.26 13.74
C ASP A 25 -1.00 9.00 14.09
N TYR A 26 0.27 9.00 13.69
CA TYR A 26 1.21 7.93 14.01
C TYR A 26 2.60 8.45 14.40
N THR A 27 3.33 7.62 15.12
CA THR A 27 4.76 7.79 15.38
C THR A 27 5.51 6.60 14.80
N LEU A 28 6.65 6.86 14.16
CA LEU A 28 7.56 5.81 13.75
C LEU A 28 8.38 5.35 14.95
N ALA A 29 8.38 4.04 15.20
CA ALA A 29 9.24 3.45 16.21
C ALA A 29 10.71 3.56 15.75
N PRO A 30 11.66 3.81 16.67
CA PRO A 30 13.06 4.05 16.31
C PRO A 30 13.77 2.79 15.78
N GLN A 31 13.31 1.61 16.19
CA GLN A 31 13.88 0.33 15.76
C GLN A 31 13.09 -0.25 14.61
N ARG A 32 13.80 -0.67 13.56
CA ARG A 32 13.20 -1.40 12.45
C ARG A 32 12.73 -2.78 12.92
N ALA A 33 11.59 -3.21 12.38
CA ALA A 33 11.05 -4.54 12.62
C ALA A 33 11.33 -5.48 11.43
N PRO A 34 11.50 -6.79 11.67
CA PRO A 34 11.70 -7.76 10.59
C PRO A 34 10.45 -7.91 9.69
N MET A 35 9.28 -7.56 10.21
CA MET A 35 8.04 -7.39 9.48
C MET A 35 7.35 -6.13 10.03
N PRO A 36 6.62 -5.37 9.21
CA PRO A 36 5.93 -4.19 9.71
C PRO A 36 4.88 -4.56 10.77
N VAL A 37 4.82 -3.77 11.84
CA VAL A 37 3.85 -3.95 12.93
C VAL A 37 3.27 -2.60 13.32
N THR A 38 1.96 -2.52 13.46
CA THR A 38 1.32 -1.39 14.14
C THR A 38 0.92 -1.78 15.55
N VAL A 39 1.08 -0.84 16.49
CA VAL A 39 0.71 -1.00 17.90
C VAL A 39 -0.26 0.10 18.29
N VAL A 40 -1.39 -0.29 18.89
CA VAL A 40 -2.40 0.62 19.43
C VAL A 40 -2.78 0.14 20.82
N GLY A 41 -2.29 0.84 21.84
CA GLY A 41 -2.41 0.38 23.23
C GLY A 41 -1.67 -0.94 23.41
N GLN A 42 -2.38 -1.99 23.81
CA GLN A 42 -1.81 -3.34 23.95
C GLN A 42 -1.97 -4.21 22.69
N ALA A 43 -2.71 -3.73 21.69
CA ALA A 43 -2.94 -4.49 20.46
C ALA A 43 -1.74 -4.34 19.52
N ARG A 44 -1.16 -5.48 19.11
CA ARG A 44 -0.06 -5.56 18.14
C ARG A 44 -0.56 -6.27 16.89
N LEU A 45 -0.47 -5.61 15.75
CA LEU A 45 -0.95 -6.15 14.48
C LEU A 45 0.19 -6.24 13.47
N PRO A 46 0.72 -7.44 13.20
CA PRO A 46 1.81 -7.64 12.26
C PRO A 46 1.32 -7.88 10.83
N GLY A 47 2.12 -7.44 9.86
CA GLY A 47 2.01 -7.78 8.45
C GLY A 47 1.08 -6.88 7.62
N LEU A 48 1.44 -6.70 6.35
CA LEU A 48 0.79 -5.80 5.39
C LEU A 48 -0.73 -5.95 5.35
N SER A 49 -1.24 -7.14 4.98
CA SER A 49 -2.67 -7.39 4.78
C SER A 49 -3.50 -7.08 6.02
N ASN A 50 -3.06 -7.56 7.18
CA ASN A 50 -3.75 -7.34 8.45
C ASN A 50 -3.83 -5.86 8.78
N ILE A 51 -2.71 -5.15 8.67
CA ILE A 51 -2.62 -3.72 9.00
C ILE A 51 -3.52 -2.93 8.04
N LEU A 52 -3.38 -3.10 6.73
CA LEU A 52 -4.16 -2.32 5.75
C LEU A 52 -5.66 -2.55 5.90
N LEU A 53 -6.11 -3.80 6.07
CA LEU A 53 -7.52 -4.10 6.30
C LEU A 53 -8.03 -3.49 7.61
N ALA A 54 -7.25 -3.55 8.69
CA ALA A 54 -7.64 -2.97 9.97
C ALA A 54 -7.75 -1.44 9.88
N LEU A 55 -6.80 -0.78 9.21
CA LEU A 55 -6.85 0.67 9.00
C LEU A 55 -8.07 1.06 8.16
N ALA A 56 -8.27 0.44 6.99
CA ALA A 56 -9.40 0.74 6.11
C ALA A 56 -10.76 0.50 6.78
N ARG A 57 -10.90 -0.58 7.56
CA ARG A 57 -12.13 -0.85 8.33
C ARG A 57 -12.36 0.16 9.44
N LYS A 58 -11.31 0.53 10.17
CA LYS A 58 -11.40 1.48 11.29
C LYS A 58 -11.81 2.88 10.81
N THR A 59 -11.30 3.30 9.65
CA THR A 59 -11.58 4.62 9.07
C THR A 59 -12.80 4.65 8.18
N ASN A 60 -13.32 3.47 7.78
CA ASN A 60 -14.35 3.32 6.76
C ASN A 60 -13.95 3.97 5.41
N HIS A 61 -12.65 4.01 5.10
CA HIS A 61 -12.10 4.58 3.87
C HIS A 61 -11.22 3.56 3.15
N PHE A 62 -11.19 3.64 1.81
CA PHE A 62 -10.34 2.80 0.94
C PHE A 62 -10.55 1.29 1.10
N LEU A 63 -11.69 0.88 1.66
CA LEU A 63 -12.04 -0.51 1.95
C LEU A 63 -12.60 -1.21 0.69
N PRO A 64 -11.89 -2.19 0.11
CA PRO A 64 -12.42 -3.02 -0.97
C PRO A 64 -13.27 -4.18 -0.43
N ASP A 65 -13.89 -4.93 -1.33
CA ASP A 65 -14.29 -6.30 -1.00
C ASP A 65 -13.06 -7.11 -0.56
N ALA A 66 -13.12 -7.68 0.64
CA ALA A 66 -11.96 -8.30 1.27
C ALA A 66 -11.53 -9.60 0.55
N SER A 67 -12.48 -10.35 -0.01
CA SER A 67 -12.18 -11.60 -0.72
C SER A 67 -11.50 -11.31 -2.07
N ALA A 68 -12.01 -10.33 -2.81
CA ALA A 68 -11.44 -9.90 -4.08
C ALA A 68 -10.06 -9.25 -3.90
N ALA A 69 -9.86 -8.49 -2.81
CA ALA A 69 -8.60 -7.82 -2.52
C ALA A 69 -7.49 -8.75 -1.99
N ALA A 70 -7.84 -9.91 -1.42
CA ALA A 70 -6.89 -10.79 -0.74
C ALA A 70 -5.64 -11.15 -1.58
N PRO A 71 -5.72 -11.45 -2.90
CA PRO A 71 -4.54 -11.69 -3.72
C PRO A 71 -3.58 -10.50 -3.79
N TRP A 72 -4.11 -9.28 -3.91
CA TRP A 72 -3.35 -8.03 -4.03
C TRP A 72 -2.65 -7.62 -2.73
N LEU A 73 -3.15 -8.09 -1.58
CA LEU A 73 -2.57 -7.84 -0.26
C LEU A 73 -1.63 -8.97 0.19
N SER A 74 -1.44 -9.99 -0.64
CA SER A 74 -0.65 -11.18 -0.29
C SER A 74 0.85 -10.93 -0.40
N LYS A 75 1.65 -11.85 0.18
CA LYS A 75 3.11 -11.80 0.08
C LYS A 75 3.63 -12.02 -1.34
N THR A 76 2.83 -12.65 -2.19
CA THR A 76 3.13 -12.93 -3.60
C THR A 76 1.97 -12.41 -4.45
N PRO A 77 1.84 -11.08 -4.58
CA PRO A 77 0.73 -10.49 -5.29
C PRO A 77 0.83 -10.76 -6.80
N PRO A 78 -0.25 -10.52 -7.56
CA PRO A 78 -0.23 -10.63 -9.02
C PRO A 78 0.90 -9.82 -9.65
N ASP A 79 1.46 -10.35 -10.74
CA ASP A 79 2.53 -9.69 -11.49
C ASP A 79 2.04 -8.51 -12.34
N LEU A 80 2.95 -7.86 -13.07
CA LEU A 80 2.63 -6.72 -13.94
C LEU A 80 1.64 -7.09 -15.05
N ALA A 81 1.69 -8.31 -15.60
CA ALA A 81 0.79 -8.74 -16.66
C ALA A 81 -0.65 -8.92 -16.13
N ALA A 82 -0.80 -9.51 -14.95
CA ALA A 82 -2.09 -9.62 -14.29
C ALA A 82 -2.64 -8.25 -13.84
N LEU A 83 -1.78 -7.35 -13.34
CA LEU A 83 -2.17 -5.98 -13.00
C LEU A 83 -2.58 -5.17 -14.23
N GLU A 84 -1.87 -5.28 -15.35
CA GLU A 84 -2.21 -4.64 -16.62
C GLU A 84 -3.60 -5.04 -17.10
N ALA A 85 -3.92 -6.34 -17.06
CA ALA A 85 -5.24 -6.85 -17.42
C ALA A 85 -6.33 -6.39 -16.44
N GLN A 86 -6.02 -6.32 -15.14
CA GLN A 86 -6.95 -5.83 -14.13
C GLN A 86 -7.31 -4.34 -14.31
N LEU A 87 -6.36 -3.54 -14.80
CA LEU A 87 -6.52 -2.10 -15.03
C LEU A 87 -7.12 -1.76 -16.40
N ASP A 88 -7.46 -2.76 -17.23
CA ASP A 88 -8.10 -2.51 -18.51
C ASP A 88 -9.45 -1.78 -18.32
N GLY A 89 -9.53 -0.56 -18.85
CA GLY A 89 -10.67 0.34 -18.67
C GLY A 89 -10.86 0.88 -17.25
N ARG A 90 -9.85 0.82 -16.37
CA ARG A 90 -9.95 1.27 -14.97
C ARG A 90 -8.79 2.16 -14.56
N ASP A 91 -9.11 3.19 -13.78
CA ASP A 91 -8.08 4.06 -13.19
C ASP A 91 -7.38 3.44 -11.97
N PHE A 92 -8.02 2.48 -11.31
CA PHE A 92 -7.58 1.81 -10.08
C PHE A 92 -7.98 0.33 -10.07
N ILE A 93 -7.31 -0.48 -9.25
CA ILE A 93 -7.46 -1.95 -9.21
C ILE A 93 -8.94 -2.39 -9.07
N PHE A 94 -9.71 -1.67 -8.25
CA PHE A 94 -11.14 -1.91 -8.01
C PHE A 94 -12.04 -0.76 -8.47
N VAL A 95 -11.70 -0.10 -9.59
CA VAL A 95 -12.39 1.08 -10.15
C VAL A 95 -12.23 2.34 -9.30
N VAL A 96 -12.28 2.20 -7.98
CA VAL A 96 -11.95 3.24 -7.00
C VAL A 96 -10.59 2.95 -6.36
N TYR A 97 -9.95 4.00 -5.85
CA TYR A 97 -8.69 3.90 -5.13
C TYR A 97 -8.89 3.19 -3.78
N THR A 98 -8.11 2.15 -3.51
CA THR A 98 -8.25 1.30 -2.32
C THR A 98 -6.89 0.93 -1.72
N ILE A 99 -6.92 0.24 -0.57
CA ILE A 99 -5.70 -0.35 -0.01
C ILE A 99 -5.00 -1.36 -0.93
N ALA A 100 -5.68 -1.92 -1.94
CA ALA A 100 -5.03 -2.77 -2.94
C ALA A 100 -4.05 -1.96 -3.81
N ASP A 101 -4.43 -0.74 -4.18
CA ASP A 101 -3.55 0.17 -4.92
C ASP A 101 -2.35 0.60 -4.06
N MET A 102 -2.60 0.89 -2.77
CA MET A 102 -1.54 1.23 -1.81
C MET A 102 -0.56 0.08 -1.61
N ALA A 103 -1.04 -1.17 -1.59
CA ALA A 103 -0.21 -2.36 -1.48
C ALA A 103 0.65 -2.59 -2.72
N MET A 104 0.09 -2.39 -3.92
CA MET A 104 0.78 -2.65 -5.18
C MET A 104 1.78 -1.57 -5.56
N TYR A 105 1.51 -0.30 -5.24
CA TYR A 105 2.31 0.82 -5.74
C TYR A 105 3.80 0.73 -5.43
N PRO A 106 4.25 0.44 -4.19
CA PRO A 106 5.67 0.33 -3.89
C PRO A 106 6.39 -0.77 -4.68
N LEU A 107 5.71 -1.86 -5.04
CA LEU A 107 6.26 -2.95 -5.84
C LEU A 107 6.45 -2.54 -7.30
N VAL A 108 5.48 -1.81 -7.84
CA VAL A 108 5.52 -1.32 -9.22
C VAL A 108 6.51 -0.17 -9.37
N ALA A 109 6.58 0.73 -8.39
CA ALA A 109 7.51 1.86 -8.39
C ALA A 109 8.99 1.41 -8.45
N GLN A 110 9.32 0.23 -7.94
CA GLN A 110 10.67 -0.38 -8.04
C GLN A 110 10.99 -0.92 -9.44
N GLN A 111 9.98 -1.10 -10.28
CA GLN A 111 10.08 -1.73 -11.60
C GLN A 111 9.68 -0.76 -12.72
N ARG A 112 9.80 0.56 -12.50
CA ARG A 112 9.39 1.61 -13.46
C ARG A 112 9.98 1.42 -14.85
N GLU A 113 11.20 0.89 -14.96
CA GLU A 113 11.85 0.62 -16.25
C GLU A 113 11.12 -0.46 -17.08
N ALA A 114 10.42 -1.38 -16.43
CA ALA A 114 9.66 -2.45 -17.10
C ALA A 114 8.29 -1.97 -17.61
N LEU A 115 7.82 -0.78 -17.22
CA LEU A 115 6.47 -0.30 -17.53
C LEU A 115 6.24 0.05 -19.00
N ALA A 116 7.29 0.12 -19.81
CA ALA A 116 7.17 0.32 -21.25
C ALA A 116 6.29 -0.74 -21.93
N GLY A 117 6.19 -1.96 -21.37
CA GLY A 117 5.32 -3.03 -21.86
C GLY A 117 3.91 -3.07 -21.26
N TYR A 118 3.58 -2.17 -20.33
CA TYR A 118 2.35 -2.21 -19.53
C TYR A 118 1.71 -0.81 -19.46
N PRO A 119 1.06 -0.35 -20.54
CA PRO A 119 0.54 1.02 -20.63
C PRO A 119 -0.53 1.36 -19.58
N ASN A 120 -1.41 0.42 -19.20
CA ASN A 120 -2.40 0.67 -18.16
C ASN A 120 -1.73 0.81 -16.79
N VAL A 121 -0.75 -0.06 -16.49
CA VAL A 121 0.06 0.06 -15.26
C VAL A 121 0.85 1.36 -15.25
N ALA A 122 1.44 1.78 -16.37
CA ALA A 122 2.19 3.03 -16.47
C ALA A 122 1.31 4.26 -16.18
N SER A 123 0.09 4.28 -16.73
CA SER A 123 -0.90 5.33 -16.46
C SER A 123 -1.32 5.35 -14.99
N TRP A 124 -1.59 4.17 -14.41
CA TRP A 124 -1.90 4.01 -13.00
C TRP A 124 -0.76 4.46 -12.08
N GLU A 125 0.48 4.05 -12.37
CA GLU A 125 1.65 4.43 -11.60
C GLU A 125 1.87 5.94 -11.65
N ALA A 126 1.79 6.54 -12.83
CA ALA A 126 1.90 7.99 -12.99
C ALA A 126 0.83 8.73 -12.18
N ARG A 127 -0.43 8.28 -12.23
CA ARG A 127 -1.54 8.85 -11.44
C ARG A 127 -1.27 8.80 -9.94
N LEU A 128 -0.79 7.67 -9.43
CA LEU A 128 -0.47 7.51 -8.01
C LEU A 128 0.77 8.32 -7.60
N SER A 129 1.77 8.43 -8.47
CA SER A 129 3.01 9.17 -8.19
C SER A 129 2.79 10.67 -7.94
N LEU A 130 1.69 11.22 -8.49
CA LEU A 130 1.29 12.61 -8.30
C LEU A 130 0.60 12.87 -6.97
N ARG A 131 0.26 11.83 -6.19
CA ARG A 131 -0.41 11.97 -4.90
C ARG A 131 0.60 12.33 -3.81
N PRO A 132 0.45 13.47 -3.09
CA PRO A 132 1.38 13.87 -2.04
C PRO A 132 1.54 12.83 -0.92
N GLU A 133 0.44 12.20 -0.52
CA GLU A 133 0.35 11.18 0.53
C GLU A 133 1.15 9.93 0.15
N VAL A 134 1.10 9.52 -1.12
CA VAL A 134 1.91 8.43 -1.65
C VAL A 134 3.40 8.77 -1.52
N GLY A 135 3.80 9.97 -1.92
CA GLY A 135 5.19 10.44 -1.79
C GLY A 135 5.67 10.47 -0.33
N ARG A 136 4.84 10.97 0.60
CA ARG A 136 5.15 10.97 2.03
C ARG A 136 5.28 9.57 2.59
N GLY A 137 4.35 8.67 2.28
CA GLY A 137 4.35 7.29 2.74
C GLY A 137 5.58 6.50 2.28
N MET A 138 5.96 6.67 1.00
CA MET A 138 7.19 6.11 0.44
C MET A 138 8.44 6.67 1.12
N GLY A 139 8.49 7.99 1.33
CA GLY A 139 9.64 8.69 1.90
C GLY A 139 9.85 8.51 3.40
N ALA A 140 8.77 8.38 4.18
CA ALA A 140 8.80 8.29 5.64
C ALA A 140 9.59 7.08 6.16
N ILE A 141 9.75 6.05 5.31
CA ILE A 141 10.34 4.76 5.68
C ILE A 141 11.64 4.48 4.93
N SER A 142 12.05 5.40 4.06
CA SER A 142 13.24 5.27 3.22
C SER A 142 14.53 5.78 3.90
N ARG A 143 14.51 6.06 5.21
CA ARG A 143 15.68 6.49 6.00
C ARG A 143 16.13 5.43 6.99
#